data_AF-A0A2J6WXL8-F1
#
_entry.id   AF-A0A2J6WXL8-F1
#
_cell.length_a   1.000
_cell.length_b   1.000
_cell.length_c   1.000
_cell.angle_alpha   90.00
_cell.angle_beta   90.00
_cell.angle_gamma   90.00
#
_symmetry.space_group_name_H-M   'P 1'
#
loop_
_entity.id
_entity.type
_entity.pdbx_description
1 polymer ?
#
loop_
_entity_poly.entity_id
_entity_poly.type
_entity_poly.pdbx_seq_one_letter_code
_entity_poly.pdbx_strand_id
1 'polypeptide(L)'
;MTKASLNWAQRTLVYRQLGTYGILVALAIWFTLFSPQFLTVNNLLTLALQTSLIALVAIGMTFTIITGGIDLSVGSTAALAGA
;
A
#
# COMPACT_ATOMS: atom_id res chain seq x y z
N MET A 1 4.95 39.55 -5.60
CA MET A 1 5.64 38.43 -4.90
C MET A 1 4.97 38.23 -3.53
N THR A 2 3.83 37.55 -3.50
CA THR A 2 3.02 37.34 -2.29
C THR A 2 3.59 36.18 -1.49
N LYS A 3 4.05 36.44 -0.25
CA LYS A 3 4.40 35.40 0.70
C LYS A 3 3.12 34.66 1.09
N ALA A 4 2.91 33.47 0.54
CA ALA A 4 1.86 32.58 1.00
C ALA A 4 2.16 32.18 2.45
N SER A 5 1.43 32.75 3.40
CA SER A 5 1.45 32.29 4.79
C SER A 5 0.88 30.88 4.79
N LEU A 6 1.73 29.88 4.99
CA LEU A 6 1.32 28.48 5.08
C LEU A 6 0.30 28.32 6.21
N ASN A 7 -0.94 27.99 5.85
CA ASN A 7 -1.99 27.66 6.80
C ASN A 7 -1.55 26.46 7.64
N TRP A 8 -1.78 26.48 8.95
CA TRP A 8 -1.32 25.44 9.88
C TRP A 8 -1.81 24.05 9.46
N ALA A 9 -3.02 23.98 8.91
CA ALA A 9 -3.58 22.76 8.32
C ALA A 9 -2.73 22.20 7.16
N GLN A 10 -2.25 23.05 6.24
CA GLN A 10 -1.40 22.62 5.13
C GLN A 10 -0.04 22.12 5.65
N ARG A 11 0.53 22.78 6.66
CA ARG A 11 1.78 22.33 7.29
C ARG A 11 1.61 20.96 7.94
N THR A 12 0.51 20.74 8.67
CA THR A 12 0.23 19.44 9.32
C THR A 12 0.05 18.31 8.32
N LEU A 13 -0.60 18.57 7.18
CA LEU A 13 -0.74 17.57 6.10
C LEU A 13 0.62 17.18 5.49
N VAL A 14 1.48 18.17 5.24
CA VAL A 14 2.83 17.93 4.70
C VAL A 14 3.69 17.16 5.71
N TYR A 15 3.66 17.51 7.00
CA TYR A 15 4.40 16.77 8.02
C TYR A 15 3.87 15.34 8.20
N ARG A 16 2.57 15.10 8.05
CA ARG A 16 1.99 13.75 8.06
C ARG A 16 2.48 12.92 6.88
N GLN A 17 2.43 13.45 5.66
CA GLN A 17 2.91 12.75 4.47
C GLN A 17 4.41 12.44 4.56
N LEU A 18 5.22 13.43 4.93
CA LEU A 18 6.66 13.25 5.15
C LEU A 18 6.95 12.24 6.25
N GLY A 19 6.17 12.23 7.33
CA GLY A 19 6.26 11.25 8.40
C GLY A 19 5.97 9.82 7.92
N THR A 20 4.93 9.63 7.11
CA THR A 20 4.59 8.32 6.53
C THR A 20 5.68 7.80 5.60
N TYR A 21 6.19 8.62 4.68
CA TYR A 21 7.30 8.20 3.82
C TYR A 21 8.59 7.96 4.62
N GLY A 22 8.86 8.81 5.61
CA GLY A 22 10.01 8.66 6.49
C GLY A 22 10.00 7.35 7.26
N ILE A 23 8.84 6.95 7.83
CA ILE A 23 8.75 5.70 8.57
C ILE A 23 8.84 4.47 7.65
N LEU A 24 8.31 4.54 6.43
CA LEU A 24 8.47 3.48 5.43
C LEU A 24 9.94 3.25 5.08
N VAL A 25 10.69 4.32 4.83
CA VAL A 25 12.13 4.22 4.54
C VAL A 25 12.90 3.68 5.75
N ALA A 26 12.59 4.16 6.96
CA ALA A 26 13.22 3.68 8.19
C ALA A 26 12.97 2.18 8.41
N LEU A 27 11.74 1.71 8.21
CA LEU A 27 11.39 0.29 8.29
C LEU A 27 12.08 -0.53 7.20
N ALA A 28 12.14 -0.02 5.97
CA ALA A 28 12.84 -0.70 4.88
C ALA A 28 14.32 -0.91 5.24
N ILE A 29 15.02 0.14 5.72
CA ILE A 29 16.42 0.03 6.17
C ILE A 29 16.54 -0.98 7.31
N TRP A 30 15.65 -0.91 8.31
CA TRP A 30 15.64 -1.85 9.44
C TRP A 30 15.52 -3.29 8.95
N PHE A 31 14.53 -3.61 8.11
CA PHE A 31 14.36 -4.97 7.61
C PHE A 31 15.50 -5.41 6.69
N THR A 32 16.09 -4.52 5.90
CA THR A 32 17.30 -4.84 5.12
C THR A 32 18.47 -5.25 6.00
N LEU A 33 18.66 -4.60 7.16
CA LEU A 33 19.77 -4.89 8.06
C LEU A 33 19.55 -6.15 8.90
N PHE A 34 18.32 -6.37 9.37
CA PHE A 34 18.00 -7.45 10.32
C PHE A 34 17.38 -8.69 9.69
N SER A 35 16.97 -8.63 8.42
CA SER A 35 16.43 -9.77 7.67
C SER A 35 17.16 -9.94 6.33
N PRO A 36 18.11 -10.91 6.25
CA PRO A 36 18.88 -11.16 5.03
C PRO A 36 18.01 -11.45 3.80
N GLN A 37 16.81 -11.97 4.01
CA GLN A 37 15.88 -12.36 2.95
C GLN A 37 15.07 -11.18 2.39
N PHE A 38 14.98 -10.05 3.12
CA PHE A 38 14.06 -8.95 2.81
C PHE A 38 14.27 -8.36 1.41
N LEU A 39 15.52 -8.03 1.02
CA LEU A 39 15.85 -7.47 -0.30
C LEU A 39 16.33 -8.51 -1.33
N THR A 40 16.09 -9.80 -1.10
CA THR A 40 16.44 -10.81 -2.11
C THR A 40 15.51 -10.73 -3.31
N VAL A 41 16.04 -10.98 -4.51
CA VAL A 41 15.26 -10.96 -5.76
C VAL A 41 14.05 -11.90 -5.66
N ASN A 42 14.24 -13.10 -5.09
CA ASN A 42 13.15 -14.05 -4.90
C ASN A 42 12.06 -13.48 -3.99
N ASN A 43 12.41 -12.88 -2.85
CA ASN A 43 11.42 -12.28 -1.95
C ASN A 43 10.68 -11.11 -2.61
N LEU A 44 11.40 -10.26 -3.35
CA LEU A 44 10.79 -9.16 -4.10
C LEU A 44 9.85 -9.65 -5.20
N LEU A 45 10.23 -10.69 -5.94
CA LEU A 45 9.36 -11.31 -6.95
C LEU A 45 8.13 -11.96 -6.30
N THR A 46 8.29 -12.67 -5.18
CA THR A 46 7.17 -13.24 -4.43
C THR A 46 6.21 -12.15 -3.97
N LEU A 47 6.71 -11.07 -3.37
CA LEU A 47 5.91 -9.92 -2.96
C LEU A 47 5.19 -9.26 -4.14
N ALA A 48 5.89 -9.04 -5.26
CA ALA A 48 5.32 -8.45 -6.46
C ALA A 48 4.21 -9.32 -7.07
N LEU A 49 4.40 -10.64 -7.11
CA LEU A 49 3.38 -11.57 -7.61
C LEU A 49 2.15 -11.57 -6.69
N GLN A 50 2.34 -11.68 -5.37
CA GLN A 50 1.22 -11.64 -4.41
C GLN A 50 0.43 -10.33 -4.50
N THR A 51 1.11 -9.18 -4.55
CA THR A 51 0.44 -7.88 -4.70
C THR A 51 -0.21 -7.72 -6.08
N SER A 52 0.38 -8.23 -7.15
CA SER A 52 -0.23 -8.20 -8.49
C SER A 52 -1.54 -8.99 -8.54
N LEU A 53 -1.62 -10.15 -7.88
CA LEU A 53 -2.85 -10.94 -7.81
C LEU A 53 -3.96 -10.17 -7.08
N ILE A 54 -3.64 -9.59 -5.92
CA ILE A 54 -4.59 -8.76 -5.16
C ILE A 54 -5.04 -7.54 -5.97
N ALA A 55 -4.13 -6.88 -6.68
CA ALA A 55 -4.45 -5.73 -7.52
C ALA A 55 -5.41 -6.10 -8.67
N LEU A 56 -5.21 -7.25 -9.32
CA LEU A 56 -6.10 -7.74 -10.38
C LEU A 56 -7.50 -8.03 -9.85
N VAL A 57 -7.59 -8.68 -8.68
CA VAL A 57 -8.88 -8.92 -8.00
C VAL A 57 -9.55 -7.60 -7.61
N ALA A 58 -8.80 -6.63 -7.08
CA ALA A 58 -9.31 -5.32 -6.71
C ALA A 58 -9.89 -4.54 -7.90
N ILE A 59 -9.30 -4.67 -9.09
CA ILE A 59 -9.86 -4.11 -10.32
C ILE A 59 -11.24 -4.72 -10.61
N GLY A 60 -11.37 -6.06 -10.50
CA GLY A 60 -12.65 -6.75 -10.63
C GLY A 60 -13.69 -6.26 -9.62
N MET A 61 -13.31 -6.16 -8.33
CA MET A 61 -14.18 -5.66 -7.26
C MET A 61 -14.64 -4.21 -7.49
N THR A 62 -13.84 -3.39 -8.17
CA THR A 62 -14.22 -2.01 -8.51
C THR A 62 -15.47 -1.98 -9.40
N PHE A 63 -15.55 -2.86 -10.41
CA PHE A 63 -16.74 -2.96 -11.26
C PHE A 63 -17.97 -3.44 -10.47
N THR A 64 -17.79 -4.41 -9.57
CA THR A 64 -18.89 -4.93 -8.74
C THR A 64 -19.47 -3.85 -7.82
N ILE A 65 -18.61 -3.03 -7.22
CA ILE A 65 -19.02 -1.89 -6.38
C ILE A 65 -19.78 -0.85 -7.22
N ILE A 66 -19.29 -0.53 -8.43
CA ILE A 66 -19.93 0.44 -9.33
C ILE A 66 -21.34 -0.02 -9.74
N THR A 67 -21.57 -1.32 -9.93
CA THR A 67 -22.89 -1.87 -10.28
C THR A 67 -23.84 -2.00 -9.08
N GLY A 68 -23.45 -1.54 -7.89
CA GLY A 68 -24.25 -1.60 -6.66
C GLY A 68 -24.21 -2.95 -5.94
N GLY A 69 -23.39 -3.89 -6.41
CA GLY A 69 -23.14 -5.17 -5.76
C GLY A 69 -21.96 -5.06 -4.81
N ILE A 70 -22.22 -4.93 -3.51
CA ILE A 70 -21.16 -5.11 -2.50
C ILE A 70 -20.94 -6.63 -2.34
N ASP A 71 -20.36 -7.25 -3.38
CA ASP A 71 -20.10 -8.69 -3.40
C ASP A 71 -18.86 -9.00 -2.56
N LEU A 72 -19.11 -9.34 -1.29
CA LEU A 72 -18.09 -9.73 -0.32
C LEU A 72 -17.54 -11.16 -0.58
N SER A 73 -18.13 -11.93 -1.50
CA SER A 73 -17.69 -13.31 -1.78
C SER A 73 -16.31 -13.39 -2.44
N VAL A 74 -15.91 -12.36 -3.20
CA VAL A 74 -14.59 -12.28 -3.83
C VAL A 74 -13.48 -12.14 -2.77
N GLY A 75 -13.74 -11.36 -1.72
CA GLY A 75 -12.80 -11.20 -0.61
C GLY A 75 -12.65 -12.47 0.24
N SER A 76 -13.77 -13.17 0.52
CA SER A 76 -13.74 -14.39 1.32
C SER A 76 -13.13 -15.59 0.56
N THR A 77 -13.39 -15.71 -0.75
CA THR A 77 -12.76 -16.73 -1.60
C THR A 77 -11.26 -16.50 -1.78
N ALA A 78 -10.82 -15.25 -1.95
CA ALA A 78 -9.41 -14.92 -1.98
C ALA A 78 -8.70 -15.28 -0.67
N ALA A 79 -9.30 -14.95 0.49
CA ALA A 79 -8.75 -15.31 1.79
C ALA A 79 -8.67 -16.84 2.00
N LEU A 80 -9.69 -17.59 1.58
CA LEU A 80 -9.68 -19.06 1.63
C LEU A 80 -8.60 -19.66 0.71
N ALA A 81 -8.31 -19.03 -0.42
CA ALA A 81 -7.30 -19.46 -1.38
C ALA A 81 -5.86 -19.11 -0.97
N GLY A 82 -5.66 -18.51 0.21
CA GLY A 82 -4.34 -18.17 0.74
C GLY A 82 -3.80 -16.82 0.26
N ALA A 83 -4.69 -15.87 -0.06
CA ALA A 83 -4.33 -14.46 -0.22
C ALA A 83 -3.84 -13.83 1.09
#